data_AF-A0A5A7R0I1-F1
#
_entry.id   AF-A0A5A7R0I1-F1
#
_cell.length_a   1.000
_cell.length_b   1.000
_cell.length_c   1.000
_cell.angle_alpha   90.00
_cell.angle_beta   90.00
_cell.angle_gamma   90.00
#
_symmetry.space_group_name_H-M   'P 1'
#
loop_
_entity.id
_entity.type
_entity.pdbx_description
1 polymer ?
#
loop_
_entity_poly.entity_id
_entity_poly.type
_entity_poly.pdbx_seq_one_letter_code
_entity_poly.pdbx_strand_id
1 'polypeptide(L)'
;MSTERERFEDISKKIKRERDVFPHHHHHPAAGGGRRVQTAAGGGTLNTITPCAACKLLRRRCSHECPFSPYFSPHEPHKFASVHKVFGASNVSKMLMEVPENQRADAANSLVYEANVRLQDPVYGCMGTISALQQQIQFLQAELNAVRAEILKYKFAQQQTEMSTSPHICTLLSSGVVSIAMSPPPVPPPPPPLLIGSGLPIDCMSGEHDFSVDISTGNNNSNSNSNNNNMTYFG
;
A
#
# COMPACT_ATOMS: atom_id res chain seq x y z
N MET A 1 17.10 -34.64 4.64
CA MET A 1 16.84 -33.23 4.26
C MET A 1 16.06 -33.16 2.94
N SER A 2 14.92 -33.86 2.83
CA SER A 2 14.19 -33.99 1.55
C SER A 2 12.75 -33.46 1.60
N THR A 3 12.23 -33.14 2.78
CA THR A 3 10.81 -32.80 2.98
C THR A 3 10.48 -31.31 2.77
N GLU A 4 11.45 -30.42 3.00
CA GLU A 4 11.25 -28.96 2.80
C GLU A 4 11.22 -28.56 1.33
N ARG A 5 11.96 -29.29 0.48
CA ARG A 5 12.02 -29.01 -0.96
C ARG A 5 10.73 -29.40 -1.69
N GLU A 6 10.06 -30.46 -1.24
CA GLU A 6 8.74 -30.86 -1.75
C GLU A 6 7.65 -29.85 -1.39
N ARG A 7 7.69 -29.28 -0.18
CA ARG A 7 6.69 -28.29 0.28
C ARG A 7 6.68 -27.03 -0.58
N PHE A 8 7.84 -26.60 -1.08
CA PHE A 8 7.97 -25.39 -1.91
C PHE A 8 7.44 -25.58 -3.35
N GLU A 9 7.59 -26.79 -3.89
CA GLU A 9 7.03 -27.21 -5.17
C GLU A 9 5.49 -27.29 -5.12
N ASP A 10 4.94 -27.80 -4.02
CA ASP A 10 3.48 -27.90 -3.82
C ASP A 10 2.80 -26.52 -3.69
N ILE A 11 3.47 -25.56 -3.05
CA ILE A 11 2.99 -24.18 -2.94
C ILE A 11 3.02 -23.48 -4.30
N SER A 12 4.07 -23.69 -5.10
CA SER A 12 4.18 -23.11 -6.46
C SER A 12 3.15 -23.68 -7.44
N LYS A 13 2.78 -24.95 -7.28
CA LYS A 13 1.72 -25.60 -8.08
C LYS A 13 0.31 -25.11 -7.71
N LYS A 14 0.08 -24.72 -6.45
CA LYS A 14 -1.22 -24.20 -5.99
C LYS A 14 -1.48 -22.78 -6.48
N ILE A 15 -0.45 -21.93 -6.54
CA ILE A 15 -0.56 -20.53 -7.03
C ILE A 15 -0.80 -20.48 -8.55
N LYS A 16 -0.25 -21.44 -9.32
CA LYS A 16 -0.47 -21.50 -10.77
C LYS A 16 -1.90 -21.94 -11.15
N ARG A 17 -2.57 -22.72 -10.29
CA ARG A 17 -3.91 -23.27 -10.57
C ARG A 17 -5.05 -22.28 -10.29
N GLU A 18 -4.84 -21.31 -9.41
CA GLU A 18 -5.82 -20.26 -9.09
C GLU A 18 -5.92 -19.20 -10.21
N ARG A 19 -4.93 -19.11 -11.11
CA ARG A 19 -4.95 -18.18 -12.25
C ARG A 19 -5.94 -18.61 -13.35
N ASP A 20 -6.35 -19.88 -13.38
CA ASP A 20 -7.24 -20.45 -14.41
C ASP A 20 -8.72 -20.52 -13.99
N VAL A 21 -9.12 -19.90 -12.87
CA VAL A 21 -10.53 -19.82 -12.43
C VAL A 21 -11.07 -18.40 -12.61
N PHE A 22 -11.03 -17.90 -13.85
CA PHE A 22 -11.88 -16.80 -14.30
C PHE A 22 -12.76 -17.33 -15.45
N PRO A 23 -14.06 -17.57 -15.24
CA PRO A 23 -14.93 -18.00 -16.31
C PRO A 23 -15.09 -16.88 -17.33
N HIS A 24 -14.65 -17.12 -18.55
CA HIS A 24 -15.04 -16.37 -19.74
C HIS A 24 -16.57 -16.35 -19.85
N HIS A 25 -17.19 -15.18 -19.67
CA HIS A 25 -18.61 -15.00 -19.96
C HIS A 25 -18.82 -14.99 -21.48
N HIS A 26 -19.46 -16.06 -21.97
CA HIS A 26 -19.94 -16.20 -23.34
C HIS A 26 -21.07 -15.20 -23.64
N HIS A 27 -20.95 -14.53 -24.79
CA HIS A 27 -22.01 -13.79 -25.45
C HIS A 27 -23.10 -14.75 -25.99
N HIS A 28 -24.37 -14.48 -25.67
CA HIS A 28 -25.52 -14.98 -26.41
C HIS A 28 -26.27 -13.81 -27.07
N PRO A 29 -26.68 -13.91 -28.35
CA PRO A 29 -27.57 -12.93 -28.96
C PRO A 29 -29.02 -13.36 -28.71
N ALA A 30 -29.86 -12.43 -28.24
CA ALA A 30 -31.30 -12.55 -28.31
C ALA A 30 -31.85 -11.34 -29.07
N ALA A 31 -32.33 -11.61 -30.27
CA ALA A 31 -33.15 -10.70 -31.05
C ALA A 31 -34.56 -10.61 -30.44
N GLY A 32 -35.17 -9.43 -30.55
CA GLY A 32 -36.64 -9.32 -30.58
C GLY A 32 -37.25 -8.27 -29.65
N GLY A 33 -37.55 -7.10 -30.21
CA GLY A 33 -38.85 -6.44 -29.99
C GLY A 33 -38.93 -5.31 -28.97
N GLY A 34 -39.37 -4.14 -29.44
CA GLY A 34 -40.15 -3.20 -28.62
C GLY A 34 -39.54 -1.83 -28.39
N ARG A 35 -39.65 -0.94 -29.39
CA ARG A 35 -39.47 0.51 -29.21
C ARG A 35 -40.58 1.06 -28.32
N ARG A 36 -40.22 1.79 -27.26
CA ARG A 36 -41.01 2.94 -26.79
C ARG A 36 -40.06 4.10 -26.48
N VAL A 37 -39.86 4.92 -27.51
CA VAL A 37 -39.40 6.30 -27.36
C VAL A 37 -40.54 7.05 -26.69
N GLN A 38 -40.36 7.43 -25.43
CA GLN A 38 -41.21 8.42 -24.79
C GLN A 38 -40.48 9.76 -24.90
N THR A 39 -41.02 10.59 -25.78
CA THR A 39 -40.65 11.99 -26.01
C THR A 39 -40.94 12.82 -24.76
N ALA A 40 -39.89 13.39 -24.16
CA ALA A 40 -40.02 14.57 -23.30
C ALA A 40 -39.51 15.77 -24.10
N ALA A 41 -40.44 16.64 -24.46
CA ALA A 41 -40.19 17.91 -25.13
C ALA A 41 -39.45 18.87 -24.20
N GLY A 42 -38.41 19.50 -24.75
CA GLY A 42 -37.63 20.56 -24.11
C GLY A 42 -36.63 21.08 -25.14
N GLY A 43 -37.10 22.04 -25.95
CA GLY A 43 -36.37 22.62 -27.08
C GLY A 43 -35.05 23.27 -26.68
N GLY A 44 -34.04 23.07 -27.51
CA GLY A 44 -32.70 23.64 -27.38
C GLY A 44 -31.72 22.80 -28.19
N THR A 45 -31.19 23.40 -29.25
CA THR A 45 -30.17 22.89 -30.19
C THR A 45 -29.32 21.76 -29.58
N LEU A 46 -29.59 20.52 -30.00
CA LEU A 46 -28.87 19.33 -29.55
C LEU A 46 -27.56 19.23 -30.33
N ASN A 47 -26.53 19.89 -29.81
CA ASN A 47 -25.15 19.57 -30.13
C ASN A 47 -24.99 18.06 -29.84
N THR A 48 -24.43 17.32 -30.80
CA THR A 48 -24.20 15.87 -30.80
C THR A 48 -23.12 15.46 -29.81
N ILE A 49 -23.21 15.94 -28.56
CA ILE A 49 -22.29 15.59 -27.48
C ILE A 49 -22.77 14.28 -26.90
N THR A 50 -22.02 13.20 -27.15
CA THR A 50 -22.22 11.92 -26.47
C THR A 50 -22.26 12.18 -24.96
N PRO A 51 -23.38 11.89 -24.26
CA PRO A 51 -23.47 12.19 -22.83
C PRO A 51 -22.45 11.36 -22.06
N CYS A 52 -21.80 11.97 -21.06
CA CYS A 52 -20.89 11.24 -20.18
C CYS A 52 -21.62 10.09 -19.44
N ALA A 53 -20.86 9.15 -18.87
CA ALA A 53 -21.46 8.01 -18.17
C ALA A 53 -22.43 8.42 -17.06
N ALA A 54 -22.13 9.51 -16.35
CA ALA A 54 -23.00 10.07 -15.32
C ALA A 54 -24.35 10.54 -15.86
N CYS A 55 -24.32 11.42 -16.86
CA CYS A 55 -25.55 11.96 -17.44
C CYS A 55 -26.37 10.88 -18.14
N LYS A 56 -25.71 9.88 -18.76
CA LYS A 56 -26.38 8.71 -19.33
C LYS A 56 -27.09 7.88 -18.25
N LEU A 57 -26.44 7.59 -17.12
CA LEU A 57 -27.05 6.84 -16.02
C LEU A 57 -28.19 7.61 -15.35
N LEU A 58 -28.00 8.90 -15.11
CA LEU A 58 -28.98 9.80 -14.46
C LEU A 58 -30.10 10.26 -15.40
N ARG A 59 -30.09 9.85 -16.67
CA ARG A 59 -31.09 10.22 -17.70
C ARG A 59 -31.30 11.73 -17.84
N ARG A 60 -30.23 12.52 -17.76
CA ARG A 60 -30.26 13.99 -17.90
C ARG A 60 -29.35 14.46 -19.05
N ARG A 61 -29.56 15.69 -19.52
CA ARG A 61 -28.69 16.29 -20.57
C ARG A 61 -27.28 16.53 -20.01
N CYS A 62 -26.26 16.24 -20.82
CA CYS A 62 -24.87 16.58 -20.53
C CYS A 62 -24.56 17.98 -21.06
N SER A 63 -24.29 18.93 -20.16
CA SER A 63 -23.85 20.29 -20.51
C SER A 63 -22.33 20.33 -20.78
N HIS A 64 -21.86 21.43 -21.37
CA HIS A 64 -20.43 21.67 -21.59
C HIS A 64 -19.64 21.79 -20.27
N GLU A 65 -20.29 22.32 -19.23
CA GLU A 65 -19.73 22.47 -17.87
C GLU A 65 -20.15 21.32 -16.95
N CYS A 66 -20.39 20.12 -17.49
CA CYS A 66 -20.79 18.99 -16.67
C CYS A 66 -19.63 18.56 -15.75
N PRO A 67 -19.81 18.58 -14.41
CA PRO A 67 -18.72 18.29 -13.46
C PRO A 67 -18.21 16.84 -13.53
N PHE A 68 -18.98 15.95 -14.16
CA PHE A 68 -18.62 14.54 -14.32
C PHE A 68 -17.98 14.22 -15.67
N SER A 69 -18.16 15.07 -16.69
CA SER A 69 -17.78 14.75 -18.07
C SER A 69 -16.29 14.49 -18.25
N PRO A 70 -15.38 15.26 -17.62
CA PRO A 70 -13.94 15.01 -17.77
C PRO A 70 -13.46 13.68 -17.17
N TYR A 71 -14.18 13.13 -16.19
CA TYR A 71 -13.71 12.01 -15.38
C TYR A 71 -14.47 10.69 -15.63
N PHE A 72 -15.71 10.77 -16.13
CA PHE A 72 -16.58 9.61 -16.33
C PHE A 72 -16.94 9.43 -17.81
N SER A 73 -16.03 8.79 -18.55
CA SER A 73 -16.18 8.48 -19.98
C SER A 73 -17.42 7.62 -20.26
N PRO A 74 -18.17 7.88 -21.36
CA PRO A 74 -19.29 7.02 -21.78
C PRO A 74 -18.89 5.57 -22.09
N HIS A 75 -17.59 5.31 -22.33
CA HIS A 75 -17.06 3.97 -22.59
C HIS A 75 -16.87 3.14 -21.31
N GLU A 76 -16.89 3.78 -20.13
CA GLU A 76 -16.68 3.13 -18.83
C GLU A 76 -17.87 3.36 -17.89
N PRO A 77 -19.09 2.95 -18.27
CA PRO A 77 -20.29 3.25 -17.49
C PRO A 77 -20.29 2.63 -16.09
N HIS A 78 -19.56 1.52 -15.91
CA HIS A 78 -19.42 0.83 -14.63
C HIS A 78 -18.73 1.71 -13.58
N LYS A 79 -17.75 2.55 -13.95
CA LYS A 79 -17.07 3.45 -13.03
C LYS A 79 -18.04 4.39 -12.34
N PHE A 80 -18.90 5.05 -13.12
CA PHE A 80 -19.90 5.95 -12.54
C PHE A 80 -20.99 5.18 -11.78
N ALA A 81 -21.39 4.00 -12.25
CA ALA A 81 -22.40 3.19 -11.56
C ALA A 81 -21.93 2.78 -10.16
N SER A 82 -20.66 2.39 -10.00
CA SER A 82 -20.09 2.04 -8.69
C SER A 82 -20.09 3.22 -7.73
N VAL A 83 -19.53 4.38 -8.15
CA VAL A 83 -19.47 5.56 -7.27
C VAL A 83 -20.86 6.13 -6.96
N HIS A 84 -21.79 6.05 -7.91
CA HIS A 84 -23.17 6.46 -7.70
C HIS A 84 -23.86 5.57 -6.65
N LYS A 85 -23.60 4.27 -6.67
CA LYS A 85 -24.19 3.33 -5.72
C LYS A 85 -23.64 3.51 -4.30
N VAL A 86 -22.35 3.82 -4.15
CA VAL A 86 -21.70 3.91 -2.83
C VAL A 86 -21.79 5.32 -2.23
N PHE A 87 -21.49 6.34 -3.02
CA PHE A 87 -21.42 7.73 -2.54
C PHE A 87 -22.63 8.57 -2.93
N GLY A 88 -23.28 8.24 -4.04
CA GLY A 88 -24.35 9.07 -4.61
C GLY A 88 -23.82 10.23 -5.47
N ALA A 89 -24.57 10.60 -6.51
CA ALA A 89 -24.11 11.58 -7.50
C ALA A 89 -23.81 12.96 -6.90
N SER A 90 -24.67 13.44 -5.98
CA SER A 90 -24.50 14.75 -5.36
C SER A 90 -23.23 14.83 -4.51
N ASN A 91 -22.94 13.79 -3.74
CA ASN A 91 -21.73 13.73 -2.92
C ASN A 91 -20.48 13.65 -3.79
N VAL A 92 -20.48 12.82 -4.84
CA VAL A 92 -19.37 12.76 -5.80
C VAL A 92 -19.13 14.13 -6.43
N SER A 93 -20.19 14.83 -6.85
CA SER A 93 -20.06 16.19 -7.40
C SER A 93 -19.42 17.14 -6.38
N LYS A 94 -19.88 17.10 -5.12
CA LYS A 94 -19.36 17.97 -4.06
C LYS A 94 -17.89 17.69 -3.78
N MET A 95 -17.51 16.43 -3.57
CA MET A 95 -16.12 16.01 -3.32
C MET A 95 -15.19 16.42 -4.47
N LEU A 96 -15.62 16.25 -5.74
CA LEU A 96 -14.82 16.71 -6.88
C LEU A 96 -14.66 18.23 -6.92
N MET A 97 -15.66 19.01 -6.51
CA MET A 97 -15.56 20.47 -6.51
C MET A 97 -14.72 21.00 -5.34
N GLU A 98 -14.62 20.27 -4.24
CA GLU A 98 -13.75 20.60 -3.10
C GLU A 98 -12.26 20.35 -3.40
N VAL A 99 -11.96 19.50 -4.37
CA VAL A 99 -10.58 19.19 -4.80
C VAL A 99 -10.12 20.18 -5.89
N PRO A 100 -8.87 20.67 -5.85
CA PRO A 100 -8.27 21.47 -6.92
C PRO A 100 -8.34 20.77 -8.28
N GLU A 101 -8.58 21.53 -9.35
CA GLU A 101 -8.87 20.95 -10.68
C GLU A 101 -7.82 19.94 -11.18
N ASN A 102 -6.54 20.22 -10.91
CA ASN A 102 -5.42 19.37 -11.29
C ASN A 102 -5.41 17.99 -10.59
N GLN A 103 -6.12 17.84 -9.47
CA GLN A 103 -6.18 16.60 -8.69
C GLN A 103 -7.53 15.87 -8.83
N ARG A 104 -8.52 16.49 -9.49
CA ARG A 104 -9.87 15.90 -9.61
C ARG A 104 -9.90 14.57 -10.36
N ALA A 105 -9.00 14.40 -11.34
CA ALA A 105 -8.87 13.12 -12.05
C ALA A 105 -8.45 11.99 -11.09
N ASP A 106 -7.45 12.25 -10.24
CA ASP A 106 -6.98 11.29 -9.25
C ASP A 106 -8.04 11.05 -8.17
N ALA A 107 -8.71 12.11 -7.70
CA ALA A 107 -9.82 11.97 -6.76
C ALA A 107 -10.96 11.12 -7.34
N ALA A 108 -11.33 11.31 -8.60
CA ALA A 108 -12.33 10.49 -9.27
C ALA A 108 -11.89 9.01 -9.36
N ASN A 109 -10.62 8.76 -9.66
CA ASN A 109 -10.06 7.39 -9.69
C ASN A 109 -10.08 6.73 -8.30
N SER A 110 -9.73 7.47 -7.24
CA SER A 110 -9.79 6.99 -5.86
C SER A 110 -11.22 6.66 -5.44
N LEU A 111 -12.19 7.53 -5.75
CA LEU A 111 -13.60 7.26 -5.50
C LEU A 111 -14.08 5.99 -6.22
N VAL A 112 -13.67 5.80 -7.48
CA VAL A 112 -14.00 4.58 -8.24
C VAL A 112 -13.40 3.34 -7.58
N TYR A 113 -12.14 3.40 -7.16
CA TYR A 113 -11.49 2.30 -6.44
C TYR A 113 -12.22 1.97 -5.14
N GLU A 114 -12.44 2.96 -4.28
CA GLU A 114 -13.12 2.77 -2.99
C GLU A 114 -14.53 2.23 -3.16
N ALA A 115 -15.28 2.75 -4.14
CA ALA A 115 -16.61 2.24 -4.44
C ALA A 115 -16.58 0.78 -4.88
N ASN A 116 -15.65 0.41 -5.77
CA ASN A 116 -15.52 -0.96 -6.24
C ASN A 116 -15.19 -1.93 -5.09
N VAL A 117 -14.24 -1.56 -4.22
CA VAL A 117 -13.87 -2.41 -3.08
C VAL A 117 -15.02 -2.49 -2.08
N ARG A 118 -15.72 -1.39 -1.79
CA ARG A 118 -16.91 -1.40 -0.91
C ARG A 118 -18.06 -2.26 -1.46
N LEU A 119 -18.19 -2.35 -2.79
CA LEU A 119 -19.19 -3.23 -3.42
C LEU A 119 -18.81 -4.71 -3.35
N GLN A 120 -17.51 -5.02 -3.33
CA GLN A 120 -17.01 -6.40 -3.17
C GLN A 120 -17.01 -6.83 -1.70
N ASP A 121 -16.67 -5.91 -0.79
CA ASP A 121 -16.69 -6.09 0.66
C ASP A 121 -17.55 -4.99 1.31
N PRO A 122 -18.86 -5.25 1.51
CA PRO A 122 -19.77 -4.30 2.13
C PRO A 122 -19.45 -3.99 3.60
N VAL A 123 -18.69 -4.86 4.28
CA VAL A 123 -18.39 -4.72 5.71
C VAL A 123 -17.16 -3.82 5.87
N TYR A 124 -16.00 -4.24 5.32
CA TYR A 124 -14.73 -3.55 5.55
C TYR A 124 -14.30 -2.67 4.37
N GLY A 125 -14.71 -2.96 3.14
CA GLY A 125 -14.32 -2.20 1.96
C GLY A 125 -12.80 -1.96 1.89
N CYS A 126 -12.38 -0.71 1.67
CA CYS A 126 -10.96 -0.35 1.62
C CYS A 126 -10.22 -0.52 2.96
N MET A 127 -10.92 -0.52 4.11
CA MET A 127 -10.31 -0.78 5.41
C MET A 127 -9.77 -2.21 5.51
N GLY A 128 -10.48 -3.18 4.91
CA GLY A 128 -10.01 -4.58 4.86
C GLY A 128 -8.66 -4.69 4.14
N THR A 129 -8.52 -4.00 3.00
CA THR A 129 -7.25 -3.93 2.27
C THR A 129 -6.14 -3.30 3.11
N ILE A 130 -6.45 -2.20 3.81
CA ILE A 130 -5.48 -1.52 4.68
C ILE A 130 -5.02 -2.44 5.81
N SER A 131 -5.95 -3.09 6.52
CA SER A 131 -5.60 -4.01 7.61
C SER A 131 -4.77 -5.20 7.14
N ALA A 132 -5.10 -5.77 5.97
CA ALA A 132 -4.32 -6.87 5.40
C ALA A 132 -2.88 -6.43 5.05
N LEU A 133 -2.71 -5.25 4.46
CA LEU A 133 -1.39 -4.70 4.15
C LEU A 133 -0.59 -4.38 5.43
N GLN A 134 -1.23 -3.85 6.46
CA GLN A 134 -0.59 -3.60 7.75
C GLN A 134 -0.10 -4.90 8.41
N GLN A 135 -0.91 -5.97 8.37
CA GLN A 135 -0.49 -7.28 8.85
C GLN A 135 0.69 -7.83 8.05
N GLN A 136 0.69 -7.65 6.72
CA GLN A 136 1.79 -8.09 5.88
C GLN A 136 3.09 -7.34 6.18
N ILE A 137 3.02 -6.02 6.41
CA ILE A 137 4.17 -5.21 6.83
C ILE A 137 4.72 -5.73 8.16
N GLN A 138 3.86 -5.98 9.16
CA GLN A 138 4.28 -6.50 10.45
C GLN A 138 4.93 -7.89 10.34
N PHE A 139 4.33 -8.78 9.55
CA PHE A 139 4.88 -10.11 9.30
C PHE A 139 6.27 -10.04 8.66
N LEU A 140 6.43 -9.26 7.58
CA LEU A 140 7.71 -9.11 6.89
C LEU A 140 8.76 -8.44 7.77
N GLN A 141 8.36 -7.48 8.61
CA GLN A 141 9.27 -6.84 9.55
C GLN A 141 9.76 -7.82 10.63
N ALA A 142 8.87 -8.69 11.13
CA ALA A 142 9.23 -9.74 12.08
C ALA A 142 10.20 -10.76 11.46
N GLU A 143 9.94 -11.17 10.22
CA GLU A 143 10.82 -12.07 9.47
C GLU A 143 12.21 -11.45 9.25
N LEU A 144 12.27 -10.20 8.81
CA LEU A 144 13.54 -9.47 8.68
C LEU A 144 14.30 -9.39 10.00
N ASN A 145 13.61 -9.12 11.11
CA ASN A 145 14.22 -9.04 12.43
C ASN A 145 14.74 -10.41 12.89
N ALA A 146 14.02 -11.49 12.61
CA ALA A 146 14.45 -12.85 12.93
C ALA A 146 15.74 -13.22 12.19
N VAL A 147 15.80 -12.95 10.87
CA VAL A 147 17.00 -13.20 10.05
C VAL A 147 18.18 -12.34 10.51
N ARG A 148 17.94 -11.07 10.83
CA ARG A 148 18.99 -10.18 11.39
C ARG A 148 19.54 -10.72 12.71
N ALA A 149 18.68 -11.20 13.60
CA ALA A 149 19.09 -11.80 14.87
C ALA A 149 19.92 -13.08 14.65
N GLU A 150 19.55 -13.90 13.66
CA GLU A 150 20.32 -15.09 13.28
C GLU A 150 21.71 -14.74 12.74
N ILE A 151 21.82 -13.74 11.85
CA ILE A 151 23.11 -13.26 11.35
C ILE A 151 24.01 -12.78 12.49
N LEU A 152 23.46 -12.04 13.45
CA LEU A 152 24.23 -11.58 14.62
C LEU A 152 24.74 -12.76 15.46
N LYS A 153 23.91 -13.78 15.69
CA LYS A 153 24.33 -15.00 16.40
C LYS A 153 25.53 -15.66 15.72
N TYR A 154 25.50 -15.82 14.40
CA TYR A 154 26.63 -16.41 13.66
C TYR A 154 27.90 -15.54 13.75
N LYS A 155 27.77 -14.21 13.66
CA LYS A 155 28.92 -13.30 13.79
C LYS A 155 29.57 -13.37 15.18
N PHE A 156 28.77 -13.41 16.24
CA PHE A 156 29.30 -13.55 17.61
C PHE A 156 29.94 -14.93 17.85
N ALA A 157 29.35 -16.00 17.31
CA ALA A 157 29.93 -17.34 17.41
C ALA A 157 31.30 -17.42 16.72
N GLN A 158 31.45 -16.84 15.53
CA GLN A 158 32.73 -16.80 14.80
C GLN A 158 33.84 -16.09 15.59
N GLN A 159 33.53 -14.96 16.24
CA GLN A 159 34.50 -14.21 17.05
C GLN A 159 34.97 -14.99 18.30
N GLN A 160 34.10 -15.81 18.90
CA GLN A 160 34.49 -16.64 20.05
C GLN A 160 35.41 -17.80 19.65
N THR A 161 35.24 -18.37 18.45
CA THR A 161 36.15 -19.41 17.94
C THR A 161 37.55 -18.90 17.64
N GLU A 162 37.72 -17.65 17.21
CA GLU A 162 39.07 -17.08 16.96
C GLU A 162 39.81 -16.61 18.22
N MET A 163 39.12 -16.42 19.35
CA MET A 163 39.76 -16.12 20.65
C MET A 163 40.20 -17.36 21.44
N SER A 164 39.86 -18.57 21.00
CA SER A 164 40.19 -19.83 21.71
C SER A 164 41.21 -20.74 21.00
N THR A 165 41.86 -20.28 19.92
CA THR A 165 43.07 -20.92 19.39
C THR A 165 44.33 -20.23 19.92
N SER A 166 44.52 -20.26 21.24
CA SER A 166 45.86 -20.21 21.81
C SER A 166 46.24 -21.64 22.20
N PRO A 167 47.11 -22.34 21.45
CA PRO A 167 47.66 -23.61 21.86
C PRO A 167 48.83 -23.33 22.80
N HIS A 168 48.53 -23.13 24.07
CA HIS A 168 49.50 -23.20 25.16
C HIS A 168 49.03 -24.39 26.02
N ILE A 169 49.74 -25.51 26.25
CA ILE A 169 51.18 -25.81 26.38
C ILE A 169 51.36 -27.37 26.38
N CYS A 170 52.59 -27.84 26.09
CA CYS A 170 53.22 -29.14 26.44
C CYS A 170 53.11 -30.36 25.49
N THR A 171 54.15 -30.52 24.67
CA THR A 171 54.85 -31.82 24.53
C THR A 171 56.35 -31.58 24.64
N LEU A 172 56.94 -31.95 25.78
CA LEU A 172 58.38 -32.04 25.98
C LEU A 172 58.93 -33.20 25.10
N LEU A 173 59.78 -32.90 24.11
CA LEU A 173 60.99 -33.70 23.85
C LEU A 173 61.96 -33.01 22.87
N SER A 174 63.21 -32.89 23.32
CA SER A 174 64.47 -32.81 22.56
C SER A 174 64.75 -31.62 21.65
N SER A 175 65.70 -30.81 22.12
CA SER A 175 66.93 -30.40 21.42
C SER A 175 66.84 -30.15 19.92
N GLY A 176 66.91 -28.88 19.52
CA GLY A 176 67.23 -28.52 18.14
C GLY A 176 66.84 -27.09 17.82
N VAL A 177 67.84 -26.22 17.74
CA VAL A 177 67.75 -24.86 17.21
C VAL A 177 67.08 -24.84 15.82
N VAL A 178 66.18 -23.89 15.60
CA VAL A 178 66.09 -23.10 14.36
C VAL A 178 65.24 -21.86 14.63
N SER A 179 65.89 -20.71 14.70
CA SER A 179 65.21 -19.42 14.53
C SER A 179 64.68 -19.36 13.10
N ILE A 180 63.36 -19.35 12.94
CA ILE A 180 62.71 -19.02 11.68
C ILE A 180 62.09 -17.63 11.88
N ALA A 181 62.61 -16.66 11.14
CA ALA A 181 62.17 -15.28 11.18
C ALA A 181 60.66 -15.19 10.89
N MET A 182 59.90 -14.69 11.87
CA MET A 182 58.49 -14.37 11.69
C MET A 182 58.37 -13.21 10.69
N SER A 183 57.81 -13.49 9.53
CA SER A 183 57.50 -12.44 8.55
C SER A 183 56.37 -11.56 9.10
N PRO A 184 56.41 -10.22 8.96
CA PRO A 184 55.35 -9.35 9.47
C PRO A 184 54.05 -9.58 8.68
N PRO A 185 52.87 -9.44 9.33
CA PRO A 185 51.58 -9.60 8.65
C PRO A 185 51.38 -8.51 7.58
N PRO A 186 50.64 -8.80 6.49
CA PRO A 186 50.34 -7.82 5.47
C PRO A 186 49.44 -6.71 6.03
N VAL A 187 49.84 -5.46 5.81
CA VAL A 187 49.07 -4.28 6.19
C VAL A 187 47.81 -4.21 5.32
N PRO A 188 46.61 -3.95 5.89
CA PRO A 188 45.39 -3.78 5.09
C PRO A 188 45.46 -2.52 4.21
N PRO A 189 44.81 -2.50 3.03
CA PRO A 189 44.78 -1.33 2.17
C PRO A 189 44.04 -0.16 2.85
N PRO A 190 44.42 1.10 2.55
CA PRO A 190 43.79 2.27 3.14
C PRO A 190 42.31 2.41 2.69
N PRO A 191 41.43 2.91 3.57
CA PRO A 191 40.04 3.19 3.21
C PRO A 191 39.93 4.35 2.19
N PRO A 192 38.90 4.36 1.32
CA PRO A 192 38.66 5.48 0.41
C PRO A 192 38.31 6.77 1.18
N PRO A 193 38.62 7.95 0.62
CA PRO A 193 38.38 9.23 1.28
C PRO A 193 36.89 9.47 1.49
N LEU A 194 36.51 9.77 2.72
CA LEU A 194 35.18 10.28 3.06
C LEU A 194 35.05 11.71 2.54
N LEU A 195 34.04 11.94 1.70
CA LEU A 195 33.63 13.28 1.28
C LEU A 195 33.12 14.05 2.50
N ILE A 196 33.91 15.02 2.94
CA ILE A 196 33.57 15.97 3.99
C ILE A 196 32.52 16.93 3.42
N GLY A 197 31.25 16.66 3.73
CA GLY A 197 30.18 17.66 3.74
C GLY A 197 30.26 18.43 5.05
N SER A 198 30.44 19.74 4.93
CA SER A 198 30.73 20.72 5.97
C SER A 198 29.74 20.75 7.14
N GLY A 199 30.26 20.95 8.36
CA GLY A 199 29.61 21.79 9.39
C GLY A 199 28.89 21.08 10.55
N LEU A 200 29.61 20.95 11.66
CA LEU A 200 29.23 20.69 13.08
C LEU A 200 28.17 21.68 13.67
N PRO A 201 27.75 21.62 14.97
CA PRO A 201 28.05 20.65 16.06
C PRO A 201 26.82 20.13 16.89
N ILE A 202 26.89 18.94 17.52
CA ILE A 202 26.98 18.65 18.99
C ILE A 202 25.71 19.10 19.79
N ASP A 203 24.87 18.22 20.35
CA ASP A 203 25.02 17.43 21.61
C ASP A 203 24.02 16.25 21.59
N CYS A 204 24.44 14.99 21.76
CA CYS A 204 24.49 14.22 23.02
C CYS A 204 23.17 14.12 23.83
N MET A 205 22.54 12.92 23.82
CA MET A 205 22.15 12.10 24.99
C MET A 205 20.88 11.26 24.73
N SER A 206 21.07 9.96 24.95
CA SER A 206 20.17 8.93 25.48
C SER A 206 18.66 9.20 25.56
N GLY A 207 17.89 8.29 24.99
CA GLY A 207 16.45 8.16 25.26
C GLY A 207 15.85 6.99 24.51
N GLU A 208 15.66 5.89 25.21
CA GLU A 208 14.71 4.82 24.85
C GLU A 208 13.38 5.46 24.45
N HIS A 209 12.88 5.20 23.24
CA HIS A 209 11.49 5.49 22.92
C HIS A 209 10.88 4.39 22.08
N ASP A 210 10.10 3.59 22.80
CA ASP A 210 9.03 2.72 22.37
C ASP A 210 8.12 3.48 21.37
N PHE A 211 7.97 2.95 20.16
CA PHE A 211 7.12 3.56 19.13
C PHE A 211 5.69 3.03 19.28
N SER A 212 5.01 3.48 20.35
CA SER A 212 3.55 3.48 20.38
C SER A 212 3.06 4.65 19.52
N VAL A 213 2.42 4.34 18.39
CA VAL A 213 1.66 5.33 17.61
C VAL A 213 0.32 5.50 18.30
N ASP A 214 0.25 6.49 19.20
CA ASP A 214 -1.00 6.97 19.75
C ASP A 214 -1.67 7.91 18.73
N ILE A 215 -2.86 7.54 18.29
CA ILE A 215 -3.78 8.44 17.60
C ILE A 215 -4.32 9.39 18.66
N SER A 216 -3.84 10.63 18.68
CA SER A 216 -4.42 11.69 19.50
C SER A 216 -4.74 12.91 18.67
N THR A 217 -5.99 12.93 18.23
CA THR A 217 -6.92 14.06 18.12
C THR A 217 -6.37 15.39 18.66
N GLY A 218 -6.18 16.35 17.76
CA GLY A 218 -5.95 17.75 18.11
C GLY A 218 -7.15 18.32 18.86
N ASN A 219 -6.94 18.67 20.13
CA ASN A 219 -7.90 19.42 20.93
C ASN A 219 -7.55 20.92 20.82
N ASN A 220 -8.29 21.64 19.98
CA ASN A 220 -8.29 23.10 19.97
C ASN A 220 -9.15 23.60 21.13
N ASN A 221 -8.51 24.29 22.06
CA ASN A 221 -9.12 24.94 23.19
C ASN A 221 -10.14 26.00 22.71
N SER A 222 -11.41 25.82 23.07
CA SER A 222 -12.47 26.82 22.87
C SER A 222 -12.98 27.27 24.24
N ASN A 223 -12.97 28.58 24.47
CA ASN A 223 -13.69 29.28 25.54
C ASN A 223 -14.37 30.46 24.82
N SER A 224 -15.67 30.72 24.86
CA SER A 224 -16.82 30.16 25.56
C SER A 224 -18.07 30.49 24.71
N ASN A 225 -19.18 29.82 25.03
CA ASN A 225 -20.50 30.41 25.28
C ASN A 225 -21.67 29.71 24.54
N SER A 226 -22.37 28.87 25.30
CA SER A 226 -23.83 28.71 25.38
C SER A 226 -24.65 28.58 24.09
N ASN A 227 -25.13 27.36 23.82
CA ASN A 227 -26.52 26.98 24.12
C ASN A 227 -26.84 25.56 23.64
N ASN A 228 -27.59 24.86 24.49
CA ASN A 228 -28.12 23.51 24.33
C ASN A 228 -28.92 23.33 23.03
N ASN A 229 -28.77 22.18 22.37
CA ASN A 229 -29.87 21.24 22.12
C ASN A 229 -29.37 19.91 21.51
N ASN A 230 -29.67 18.84 22.25
CA ASN A 230 -29.52 17.42 21.99
C ASN A 230 -30.23 16.96 20.70
N MET A 231 -29.56 16.18 19.83
CA MET A 231 -30.26 15.19 18.99
C MET A 231 -29.32 14.08 18.50
N THR A 232 -29.52 12.90 19.08
CA THR A 232 -29.02 11.59 18.66
C THR A 232 -29.72 11.13 17.39
N TYR A 233 -28.96 10.80 16.34
CA TYR A 233 -29.49 10.11 15.15
C TYR A 233 -28.44 9.16 14.58
N PHE A 234 -28.49 7.90 15.01
CA PHE A 234 -28.14 6.74 14.19
C PHE A 234 -28.97 5.56 14.69
N GLY A 235 -29.90 5.14 13.84
CA GLY A 235 -30.60 3.86 13.83
C GLY A 235 -30.58 3.34 12.40
#